data_AF-A0AAD7XQC6-F1
#
_entry.id   AF-A0AAD7XQC6-F1
#
_cell.length_a   1.000
_cell.length_b   1.000
_cell.length_c   1.000
_cell.angle_alpha   90.00
_cell.angle_beta   90.00
_cell.angle_gamma   90.00
#
_symmetry.space_group_name_H-M   'P 1'
#
loop_
_entity.id
_entity.type
_entity.pdbx_description
1 polymer ?
#
loop_
_entity_poly.entity_id
_entity_poly.type
_entity_poly.pdbx_seq_one_letter_code
_entity_poly.pdbx_strand_id
1 'polypeptide(L)'
;MSEGDLPAHEHYLYSVDERVLCFHGPLIYEAKILSREWFDDDPDIVGAGYYVHYKGWKNTWDEWVPESRVLRLNDTNIAMQSKLKDLYTQAGKKRPRDSSTEKEDEYLNTPEIRIDIPNGLKAQLVDDWENVTKNQQLIVLPRTPTVSDLLEQYKAYKLGKKGTNQETLDEVIHGIKEYFNNALGSLLLYRFERHQYAEARKKYNREMVDIYGAEHLLRLFVQMPSLLAHTDMGVEAIKTLTDYLSDILRYMQRVQKQIFTTEYENPAPDYVSLTNAI
;
A
#
# COMPACT_ATOMS: atom_id res chain seq x y z
N MET A 1 6.79 -52.10 -17.59
CA MET A 1 5.97 -51.20 -16.77
C MET A 1 6.86 -50.03 -16.45
N SER A 2 6.71 -48.94 -17.20
CA SER A 2 7.48 -47.71 -17.01
C SER A 2 6.96 -47.01 -15.76
N GLU A 3 7.85 -46.80 -14.78
CA GLU A 3 7.62 -45.92 -13.64
C GLU A 3 7.24 -44.54 -14.17
N GLY A 4 6.10 -44.03 -13.68
CA GLY A 4 5.58 -42.73 -14.06
C GLY A 4 6.40 -41.61 -13.43
N ASP A 5 6.69 -40.59 -14.23
CA ASP A 5 7.13 -39.28 -13.78
C ASP A 5 6.07 -38.71 -12.81
N LEU A 6 6.42 -38.65 -11.53
CA LEU A 6 5.71 -37.84 -10.53
C LEU A 6 6.10 -36.36 -10.73
N PRO A 7 5.14 -35.41 -10.71
CA PRO A 7 5.44 -33.99 -10.84
C PRO A 7 6.33 -33.50 -9.70
N ALA A 8 7.22 -32.55 -9.99
CA ALA A 8 8.12 -31.94 -9.01
C ALA A 8 7.33 -31.43 -7.79
N HIS A 9 7.60 -32.01 -6.62
CA HIS A 9 6.81 -31.78 -5.41
C HIS A 9 6.76 -30.30 -5.00
N GLU A 10 5.54 -29.82 -4.72
CA GLU A 10 5.23 -28.62 -3.93
C GLU A 10 6.01 -28.67 -2.61
N HIS A 11 7.09 -27.90 -2.51
CA HIS A 11 7.97 -27.92 -1.35
C HIS A 11 7.69 -26.74 -0.42
N TYR A 12 7.07 -27.02 0.73
CA TYR A 12 6.85 -26.02 1.79
C TYR A 12 8.00 -26.03 2.79
N LEU A 13 8.68 -24.90 2.98
CA LEU A 13 9.72 -24.73 4.00
C LEU A 13 9.21 -24.75 5.44
N TYR A 14 7.93 -24.43 5.65
CA TYR A 14 7.32 -24.30 6.97
C TYR A 14 6.04 -25.14 7.11
N SER A 15 5.74 -25.54 8.35
CA SER A 15 4.60 -26.39 8.68
C SER A 15 3.44 -25.61 9.29
N VAL A 16 2.22 -26.12 9.13
CA VAL A 16 1.07 -25.64 9.89
C VAL A 16 1.34 -25.82 11.39
N ASP A 17 0.89 -24.86 12.18
CA ASP A 17 1.15 -24.68 13.60
C ASP A 17 2.61 -24.31 13.99
N GLU A 18 3.52 -24.19 13.02
CA GLU A 18 4.91 -23.77 13.29
C GLU A 18 4.96 -22.30 13.74
N ARG A 19 5.77 -22.03 14.78
CA ARG A 19 6.11 -20.68 15.21
C ARG A 19 7.24 -20.15 14.36
N VAL A 20 7.01 -19.01 13.74
CA VAL A 20 7.92 -18.37 12.79
C VAL A 20 8.08 -16.90 13.11
N LEU A 21 9.04 -16.27 12.45
CA LEU A 21 9.13 -14.82 12.35
C LEU A 21 8.57 -14.43 10.98
N CYS A 22 7.79 -13.36 10.90
CA CYS A 22 7.18 -12.93 9.65
C CYS A 22 7.31 -11.41 9.48
N PHE A 23 7.71 -10.98 8.29
CA PHE A 23 7.70 -9.57 7.94
C PHE A 23 6.27 -9.04 7.84
N HIS A 24 6.03 -7.88 8.44
CA HIS A 24 4.87 -7.04 8.18
C HIS A 24 5.35 -5.60 8.04
N GLY A 25 5.21 -5.04 6.82
CA GLY A 25 5.92 -3.82 6.45
C GLY A 25 7.44 -3.99 6.58
N PRO A 26 8.17 -3.01 7.15
CA PRO A 26 9.62 -3.07 7.28
C PRO A 26 10.13 -3.87 8.49
N LEU A 27 9.23 -4.32 9.37
CA LEU A 27 9.58 -4.96 10.63
C LEU A 27 9.24 -6.46 10.62
N ILE A 28 9.86 -7.19 11.54
CA ILE A 28 9.67 -8.63 11.73
C ILE A 28 8.88 -8.85 13.02
N TYR A 29 7.88 -9.71 12.98
CA TYR A 29 7.02 -10.05 14.11
C TYR A 29 6.99 -11.56 14.34
N GLU A 30 6.71 -11.98 15.57
CA GLU A 30 6.47 -13.40 15.85
C GLU A 30 5.08 -13.78 15.32
N ALA A 31 4.99 -14.89 14.60
CA ALA A 31 3.74 -15.38 14.01
C ALA A 31 3.63 -16.90 14.12
N LYS A 32 2.43 -17.41 13.87
CA LYS A 32 2.10 -18.83 13.78
C LYS A 32 1.48 -19.11 12.42
N ILE A 33 1.92 -20.18 11.75
CA ILE A 33 1.30 -20.61 10.50
C ILE A 33 -0.01 -21.34 10.82
N LEU A 34 -1.10 -20.85 10.24
CA LEU A 34 -2.43 -21.42 10.36
C LEU A 34 -2.77 -22.34 9.18
N SER A 35 -2.31 -21.99 7.97
CA SER A 35 -2.52 -22.79 6.76
C SER A 35 -1.38 -22.59 5.76
N ARG A 36 -1.29 -23.47 4.77
CA ARG A 36 -0.35 -23.37 3.64
C ARG A 36 -1.03 -23.84 2.35
N GLU A 37 -0.74 -23.15 1.25
CA GLU A 37 -1.33 -23.41 -0.06
C GLU A 37 -0.31 -23.07 -1.15
N TRP A 38 -0.37 -23.77 -2.29
CA TRP A 38 0.52 -23.53 -3.42
C TRP A 38 -0.23 -22.69 -4.46
N PHE A 39 0.39 -21.59 -4.88
CA PHE A 39 -0.22 -20.60 -5.74
C PHE A 39 0.57 -20.49 -7.05
N ASP A 40 0.02 -21.02 -8.14
CA ASP A 40 0.68 -20.98 -9.46
C ASP A 40 0.40 -19.67 -10.23
N ASP A 41 -0.79 -19.11 -10.06
CA ASP A 41 -1.28 -17.94 -10.81
C ASP A 41 -1.52 -16.70 -9.94
N ASP A 42 -1.19 -16.77 -8.64
CA ASP A 42 -1.26 -15.62 -7.74
C ASP A 42 -0.01 -14.73 -7.93
N PRO A 43 -0.22 -13.44 -8.19
CA PRO A 43 0.88 -12.58 -8.57
C PRO A 43 1.67 -11.97 -7.41
N ASP A 44 1.09 -11.97 -6.21
CA ASP A 44 1.74 -11.52 -4.99
C ASP A 44 2.43 -12.70 -4.27
N ILE A 45 1.92 -13.92 -4.50
CA ILE A 45 2.43 -15.16 -3.92
C ILE A 45 2.61 -16.20 -5.02
N VAL A 46 3.78 -16.23 -5.67
CA VAL A 46 4.11 -17.32 -6.60
C VAL A 46 4.79 -18.45 -5.83
N GLY A 47 4.20 -19.65 -5.86
CA GLY A 47 4.68 -20.85 -5.17
C GLY A 47 4.07 -21.03 -3.77
N ALA A 48 4.90 -21.32 -2.78
CA ALA A 48 4.43 -21.61 -1.41
C ALA A 48 3.92 -20.35 -0.68
N GLY A 49 2.62 -20.31 -0.39
CA GLY A 49 1.98 -19.32 0.46
C GLY A 49 1.64 -19.87 1.85
N TYR A 50 1.68 -19.00 2.85
CA TYR A 50 1.40 -19.33 4.24
C TYR A 50 0.37 -18.35 4.82
N TYR A 51 -0.71 -18.87 5.40
CA TYR A 51 -1.67 -18.06 6.15
C TYR A 51 -1.15 -17.91 7.57
N VAL A 52 -0.82 -16.69 7.99
CA VAL A 52 -0.12 -16.43 9.26
C VAL A 52 -0.99 -15.65 10.23
N HIS A 53 -0.86 -15.96 11.52
CA HIS A 53 -1.41 -15.19 12.62
C HIS A 53 -0.28 -14.58 13.46
N TYR A 54 -0.28 -13.26 13.62
CA TYR A 54 0.73 -12.55 14.39
C TYR A 54 0.45 -12.62 15.89
N LYS A 55 1.49 -12.89 16.68
CA LYS A 55 1.36 -13.03 18.14
C LYS A 55 0.91 -11.71 18.76
N GLY A 56 -0.23 -11.77 19.47
CA GLY A 56 -0.82 -10.61 20.15
C GLY A 56 -1.67 -9.71 19.24
N TRP A 57 -1.85 -10.09 17.98
CA TRP A 57 -2.68 -9.35 17.03
C TRP A 57 -4.08 -9.96 16.96
N LYS A 58 -5.08 -9.20 16.50
CA LYS A 58 -6.43 -9.72 16.27
C LYS A 58 -6.46 -10.58 15.01
N ASN A 59 -7.32 -11.60 14.96
CA ASN A 59 -7.49 -12.47 13.78
C ASN A 59 -7.87 -11.73 12.48
N THR A 60 -8.34 -10.48 12.57
CA THR A 60 -8.58 -9.63 11.40
C THR A 60 -7.31 -9.26 10.63
N TRP A 61 -6.14 -9.52 11.21
CA TRP A 61 -4.82 -9.29 10.63
C TRP A 61 -4.16 -10.56 10.08
N ASP A 62 -4.89 -11.68 10.11
CA ASP A 62 -4.40 -12.90 9.51
C ASP A 62 -4.38 -12.72 7.99
N GLU A 63 -3.25 -13.01 7.37
CA GLU A 63 -3.04 -12.79 5.93
C GLU A 63 -2.28 -13.95 5.30
N TRP A 64 -2.48 -14.15 4.01
CA TRP A 64 -1.60 -14.99 3.20
C TRP A 64 -0.33 -14.22 2.87
N VAL A 65 0.82 -14.84 3.11
CA VAL A 65 2.13 -14.26 2.81
C VAL A 65 2.97 -15.25 1.99
N PRO A 66 3.80 -14.76 1.06
CA PRO A 66 4.76 -15.60 0.35
C PRO A 66 5.86 -16.10 1.28
N GLU A 67 6.49 -17.20 0.88
CA GLU A 67 7.63 -17.78 1.60
C GLU A 67 8.73 -16.76 1.94
N SER A 68 8.98 -15.78 1.08
CA SER A 68 9.99 -14.73 1.27
C SER A 68 9.73 -13.81 2.47
N ARG A 69 8.49 -13.72 2.95
CA ARG A 69 8.14 -12.95 4.16
C ARG A 69 8.28 -13.76 5.45
N VAL A 70 8.43 -15.08 5.37
CA VAL A 70 8.51 -15.97 6.52
C VAL A 70 9.98 -16.31 6.80
N LEU A 71 10.34 -16.30 8.07
CA LEU A 71 11.68 -16.55 8.59
C LEU A 71 11.60 -17.61 9.69
N ARG A 72 12.60 -18.49 9.74
CA ARG A 72 12.70 -19.45 10.85
C ARG A 72 12.95 -18.70 12.16
N LEU A 73 12.33 -19.17 13.23
CA LEU A 73 12.59 -18.68 14.57
C LEU A 73 13.96 -19.20 15.05
N ASN A 74 15.03 -18.43 14.77
CA ASN A 74 16.40 -18.72 15.18
C ASN A 74 17.10 -17.44 15.66
N ASP A 75 18.25 -17.59 16.33
CA ASP A 75 18.97 -16.47 16.95
C ASP A 75 19.38 -15.39 15.92
N THR A 76 19.73 -15.79 14.69
CA THR A 76 20.11 -14.87 13.61
C THR A 76 18.94 -13.96 13.22
N ASN A 77 17.75 -14.54 13.03
CA ASN A 77 16.56 -13.80 12.63
C ASN A 77 15.97 -12.99 13.79
N ILE A 78 16.11 -13.46 15.03
CA ILE A 78 15.77 -12.70 16.25
C ILE A 78 16.69 -11.47 16.37
N ALA A 79 18.00 -11.62 16.12
CA ALA A 79 18.93 -10.50 16.09
C ALA A 79 18.60 -9.51 14.96
N MET A 80 18.16 -10.01 13.80
CA MET A 80 17.70 -9.17 12.69
C MET A 80 16.44 -8.38 13.05
N GLN A 81 15.45 -9.02 13.71
CA GLN A 81 14.27 -8.35 14.24
C GLN A 81 14.65 -7.21 15.19
N SER A 82 15.53 -7.49 16.16
CA SER A 82 16.01 -6.49 17.12
C SER A 82 16.73 -5.32 16.42
N LYS A 83 17.64 -5.63 15.48
CA LYS A 83 18.38 -4.62 14.73
C LYS A 83 17.48 -3.74 13.86
N LEU A 84 16.49 -4.32 13.18
CA LEU A 84 15.52 -3.55 12.40
C LEU A 84 14.66 -2.68 13.32
N LYS A 85 14.24 -3.19 14.47
CA LYS A 85 13.52 -2.42 15.49
C LYS A 85 14.36 -1.23 15.96
N ASP A 86 15.65 -1.43 16.26
CA ASP A 86 16.56 -0.37 16.68
C ASP A 86 16.78 0.68 15.59
N LEU A 87 17.02 0.26 14.35
CA LEU A 87 17.22 1.17 13.20
C LEU A 87 16.00 2.06 12.98
N TYR A 88 14.80 1.48 13.00
CA TYR A 88 13.55 2.22 12.82
C TYR A 88 13.21 3.09 14.05
N THR A 89 13.66 2.70 15.25
CA THR A 89 13.48 3.51 16.48
C THR A 89 14.48 4.67 16.56
N GLN A 90 15.71 4.50 16.07
CA GLN A 90 16.77 5.51 16.09
C GLN A 90 16.57 6.61 15.04
N ALA A 91 15.95 6.29 13.90
CA ALA A 91 15.60 7.28 12.87
C ALA A 91 14.66 8.39 13.39
N GLY A 92 13.98 8.20 14.53
CA GLY A 92 13.02 9.13 15.10
C GLY A 92 13.46 9.93 16.35
N LYS A 93 14.67 9.76 16.91
CA LYS A 93 15.01 10.39 18.21
C LYS A 93 16.40 11.04 18.27
N LYS A 94 16.43 12.37 18.14
CA LYS A 94 17.45 13.21 18.79
C LYS A 94 17.13 13.33 20.29
N ARG A 95 18.03 12.75 21.10
CA ARG A 95 18.31 12.97 22.55
C ARG A 95 17.38 12.34 23.60
N PRO A 96 17.93 12.02 24.80
CA PRO A 96 17.55 10.83 25.56
C PRO A 96 16.85 11.14 26.89
N ARG A 97 15.93 10.27 27.33
CA ARG A 97 15.87 9.81 28.72
C ARG A 97 15.03 8.54 28.89
N ASP A 98 15.60 7.69 29.72
CA ASP A 98 15.22 6.42 30.34
C ASP A 98 13.72 6.24 30.71
N SER A 99 13.09 5.19 30.17
CA SER A 99 12.19 4.25 30.86
C SER A 99 11.77 3.17 29.85
N SER A 100 12.21 1.93 30.08
CA SER A 100 12.21 0.82 29.13
C SER A 100 11.03 -0.14 29.26
N THR A 101 9.92 0.28 29.88
CA THR A 101 8.81 -0.65 30.15
C THR A 101 7.41 -0.05 29.98
N GLU A 102 7.28 1.24 29.69
CA GLU A 102 5.96 1.90 29.50
C GLU A 102 5.62 2.16 28.02
N LYS A 103 6.61 2.06 27.11
CA LYS A 103 6.42 2.30 25.67
C LYS A 103 5.90 1.08 24.89
N GLU A 104 5.86 -0.10 25.51
CA GLU A 104 5.29 -1.31 24.87
C GLU A 104 3.76 -1.22 24.76
N ASP A 105 3.09 -0.62 25.76
CA ASP A 105 1.63 -0.41 25.76
C ASP A 105 1.19 0.78 24.89
N GLU A 106 2.07 1.74 24.64
CA GLU A 106 1.77 2.91 23.81
C GLU A 106 1.73 2.57 22.31
N TYR A 107 2.50 1.56 21.87
CA TYR A 107 2.42 1.03 20.50
C TYR A 107 1.21 0.12 20.27
N LEU A 108 0.74 -0.58 21.32
CA LEU A 108 -0.52 -1.35 21.30
C LEU A 108 -1.76 -0.45 21.34
N ASN A 109 -1.61 0.79 21.81
CA ASN A 109 -2.64 1.83 21.82
C ASN A 109 -2.56 2.80 20.64
N THR A 110 -1.70 2.56 19.64
CA THR A 110 -1.76 3.35 18.41
C THR A 110 -3.13 3.10 17.79
N PRO A 111 -4.04 4.09 17.73
CA PRO A 111 -5.35 3.87 17.15
C PRO A 111 -5.15 3.41 15.71
N GLU A 112 -5.53 2.17 15.40
CA GLU A 112 -5.49 1.64 14.03
C GLU A 112 -6.31 2.58 13.14
N ILE A 113 -5.61 3.37 12.32
CA ILE A 113 -6.25 4.30 11.39
C ILE A 113 -6.73 3.47 10.21
N ARG A 114 -7.93 2.90 10.34
CA ARG A 114 -8.53 2.08 9.30
C ARG A 114 -9.33 2.93 8.34
N ILE A 115 -8.94 2.91 7.07
CA ILE A 115 -9.70 3.50 5.97
C ILE A 115 -10.36 2.37 5.19
N ASP A 116 -11.69 2.25 5.28
CA ASP A 116 -12.42 1.22 4.55
C ASP A 116 -12.64 1.64 3.09
N ILE A 117 -11.95 0.95 2.18
CA ILE A 117 -12.09 1.16 0.73
C ILE A 117 -13.36 0.45 0.24
N PRO A 118 -14.28 1.15 -0.45
CA PRO A 118 -15.48 0.53 -1.02
C PRO A 118 -15.17 -0.56 -2.05
N ASN A 119 -16.00 -1.61 -2.12
CA ASN A 119 -15.78 -2.78 -2.98
C ASN A 119 -15.60 -2.43 -4.47
N GLY A 120 -16.33 -1.43 -4.99
CA GLY A 120 -16.17 -0.98 -6.38
C GLY A 120 -14.78 -0.40 -6.68
N LEU A 121 -14.17 0.24 -5.68
CA LEU A 121 -12.81 0.76 -5.77
C LEU A 121 -11.76 -0.32 -5.51
N LYS A 122 -12.08 -1.35 -4.71
CA LYS A 122 -11.22 -2.53 -4.58
C LYS A 122 -11.08 -3.28 -5.90
N ALA A 123 -12.19 -3.50 -6.61
CA ALA A 123 -12.16 -4.09 -7.95
C ALA A 123 -11.29 -3.26 -8.90
N GLN A 124 -11.44 -1.93 -8.87
CA GLN A 124 -10.61 -1.02 -9.66
C GLN A 124 -9.11 -1.14 -9.36
N LEU A 125 -8.72 -1.36 -8.10
CA LEU A 125 -7.32 -1.59 -7.70
C LEU A 125 -6.79 -2.91 -8.25
N VAL A 126 -7.60 -3.97 -8.25
CA VAL A 126 -7.24 -5.27 -8.82
C VAL A 126 -7.06 -5.14 -10.34
N ASP A 127 -8.01 -4.52 -11.02
CA ASP A 127 -7.95 -4.31 -12.47
C ASP A 127 -6.73 -3.44 -12.87
N ASP A 128 -6.47 -2.35 -12.14
CA ASP A 128 -5.32 -1.48 -12.35
C ASP A 128 -3.99 -2.22 -12.14
N TRP A 129 -3.91 -3.02 -11.07
CA TRP A 129 -2.76 -3.85 -10.79
C TRP A 129 -2.53 -4.89 -11.90
N GLU A 130 -3.57 -5.59 -12.39
CA GLU A 130 -3.46 -6.54 -13.49
C GLU A 130 -2.99 -5.88 -14.79
N ASN A 131 -3.56 -4.72 -15.14
CA ASN A 131 -3.22 -4.02 -16.37
C ASN A 131 -1.77 -3.57 -16.41
N VAL A 132 -1.24 -3.05 -15.29
CA VAL A 132 0.13 -2.55 -15.25
C VAL A 132 1.16 -3.67 -15.09
N THR A 133 0.87 -4.67 -14.25
CA THR A 133 1.86 -5.68 -13.87
C THR A 133 1.84 -6.93 -14.75
N LYS A 134 0.64 -7.48 -15.06
CA LYS A 134 0.49 -8.67 -15.90
C LYS A 134 0.43 -8.31 -17.38
N ASN A 135 -0.39 -7.33 -17.73
CA ASN A 135 -0.63 -6.96 -19.13
C ASN A 135 0.42 -5.98 -19.69
N GLN A 136 1.32 -5.47 -18.84
CA GLN A 136 2.37 -4.51 -19.21
C GLN A 136 1.83 -3.29 -19.96
N GLN A 137 0.69 -2.76 -19.49
CA GLN A 137 0.05 -1.59 -20.06
C GLN A 137 0.26 -0.38 -19.18
N LEU A 138 0.17 0.81 -19.77
CA LEU A 138 0.35 2.05 -19.05
C LEU A 138 -0.84 2.98 -19.25
N ILE A 139 -1.06 3.78 -18.21
CA ILE A 139 -1.99 4.89 -18.26
C ILE A 139 -1.35 6.03 -19.05
N VAL A 140 -2.11 6.63 -19.98
CA VAL A 140 -1.63 7.77 -20.78
C VAL A 140 -1.54 9.02 -19.91
N LEU A 141 -0.39 9.70 -19.97
CA LEU A 141 -0.12 10.95 -19.24
C LEU A 141 0.02 12.14 -20.21
N PRO A 142 -0.58 13.32 -19.91
CA PRO A 142 -1.28 13.66 -18.68
C PRO A 142 -2.71 13.10 -18.64
N ARG A 143 -3.18 12.74 -17.45
CA ARG A 143 -4.54 12.25 -17.25
C ARG A 143 -5.56 13.37 -17.23
N THR A 144 -6.80 13.03 -17.58
CA THR A 144 -7.96 13.91 -17.47
C THR A 144 -9.16 13.07 -17.02
N PRO A 145 -9.80 13.38 -15.88
CA PRO A 145 -9.38 14.41 -14.90
C PRO A 145 -8.07 14.05 -14.18
N THR A 146 -7.31 15.06 -13.77
CA THR A 146 -6.12 14.90 -12.91
C THR A 146 -6.51 14.71 -11.45
N VAL A 147 -5.55 14.34 -10.58
CA VAL A 147 -5.75 14.33 -9.12
C VAL A 147 -6.19 15.71 -8.63
N SER A 148 -5.57 16.77 -9.13
CA SER A 148 -5.91 18.14 -8.78
C SER A 148 -7.36 18.48 -9.16
N ASP A 149 -7.78 18.11 -10.37
CA ASP A 149 -9.15 18.31 -10.84
C ASP A 149 -10.16 17.51 -10.01
N LEU A 150 -9.83 16.26 -9.68
CA LEU A 150 -10.69 15.38 -8.88
C LEU A 150 -10.92 15.93 -7.48
N LEU A 151 -9.87 16.39 -6.82
CA LEU A 151 -9.97 16.96 -5.47
C LEU A 151 -10.73 18.29 -5.48
N GLU A 152 -10.58 19.10 -6.54
CA GLU A 152 -11.36 20.34 -6.70
C GLU A 152 -12.85 20.05 -6.96
N GLN A 153 -13.16 19.04 -7.77
CA GLN A 153 -14.53 18.56 -7.98
C GLN A 153 -15.15 18.05 -6.67
N TYR A 154 -14.38 17.30 -5.86
CA TYR A 154 -14.81 16.87 -4.53
C TYR A 154 -15.06 18.07 -3.60
N LYS A 155 -14.18 19.06 -3.58
CA LYS A 155 -14.33 20.29 -2.79
C LYS A 155 -15.64 21.00 -3.14
N ALA A 156 -15.90 21.23 -4.42
CA ALA A 156 -17.13 21.86 -4.89
C ALA A 156 -18.37 21.05 -4.49
N TYR A 157 -18.31 19.72 -4.62
CA TYR A 157 -19.38 18.81 -4.17
C TYR A 157 -19.63 18.91 -2.66
N LYS A 158 -18.57 18.98 -1.84
CA LYS A 158 -18.66 19.01 -0.38
C LYS A 158 -19.15 20.36 0.14
N LEU A 159 -18.73 21.47 -0.47
CA LEU A 159 -19.22 22.82 -0.15
C LEU A 159 -20.72 23.00 -0.45
N GLY A 160 -21.27 22.22 -1.39
CA GLY A 160 -22.72 22.17 -1.63
C GLY A 160 -23.54 21.54 -0.49
N LYS A 161 -22.91 20.92 0.52
CA LYS A 161 -23.57 20.31 1.68
C LYS A 161 -23.56 21.25 2.90
N LYS A 162 -24.67 21.30 3.64
CA LYS A 162 -24.76 22.06 4.90
C LYS A 162 -23.83 21.47 5.96
N GLY A 163 -23.13 22.33 6.70
CA GLY A 163 -22.28 21.94 7.83
C GLY A 163 -20.84 21.56 7.49
N THR A 164 -20.40 21.80 6.25
CA THR A 164 -19.00 21.59 5.85
C THR A 164 -18.11 22.69 6.45
N ASN A 165 -17.04 22.29 7.15
CA ASN A 165 -15.97 23.22 7.56
C ASN A 165 -15.00 23.40 6.38
N GLN A 166 -15.04 24.57 5.74
CA GLN A 166 -14.22 24.85 4.57
C GLN A 166 -12.72 24.90 4.88
N GLU A 167 -12.32 25.47 6.02
CA GLU A 167 -10.90 25.58 6.39
C GLU A 167 -10.28 24.19 6.57
N THR A 168 -10.94 23.32 7.34
CA THR A 168 -10.48 21.94 7.52
C THR A 168 -10.51 21.14 6.21
N LEU A 169 -11.51 21.35 5.36
CA LEU A 169 -11.57 20.71 4.05
C LEU A 169 -10.38 21.12 3.17
N ASP A 170 -10.02 22.40 3.18
CA ASP A 170 -8.92 22.95 2.40
C ASP A 170 -7.57 22.42 2.91
N GLU A 171 -7.39 22.33 4.23
CA GLU A 171 -6.21 21.72 4.85
C GLU A 171 -6.06 20.24 4.47
N VAL A 172 -7.15 19.46 4.52
CA VAL A 172 -7.12 18.03 4.16
C VAL A 172 -6.78 17.86 2.68
N ILE A 173 -7.42 18.62 1.79
CA ILE A 173 -7.16 18.54 0.35
C ILE A 173 -5.72 18.92 0.03
N HIS A 174 -5.22 20.01 0.64
CA HIS A 174 -3.84 20.43 0.47
C HIS A 174 -2.86 19.35 0.96
N GLY A 175 -3.11 18.77 2.13
CA GLY A 175 -2.30 17.67 2.67
C GLY A 175 -2.26 16.46 1.74
N ILE A 176 -3.39 16.06 1.16
CA ILE A 176 -3.43 14.95 0.19
C ILE A 176 -2.61 15.28 -1.06
N LYS A 177 -2.68 16.52 -1.58
CA LYS A 177 -1.90 16.93 -2.76
C LYS A 177 -0.39 16.88 -2.50
N GLU A 178 0.05 17.48 -1.40
CA GLU A 178 1.45 17.45 -0.96
C GLU A 178 1.95 16.02 -0.76
N TYR A 179 1.11 15.19 -0.13
CA TYR A 179 1.46 13.81 0.11
C TYR A 179 1.60 13.02 -1.19
N PHE A 180 0.64 13.18 -2.10
CA PHE A 180 0.67 12.53 -3.41
C PHE A 180 1.94 12.91 -4.19
N ASN A 181 2.28 14.20 -4.24
CA ASN A 181 3.49 14.69 -4.91
C ASN A 181 4.77 14.04 -4.36
N ASN A 182 4.87 13.88 -3.03
CA ASN A 182 6.04 13.29 -2.38
C ASN A 182 6.08 11.76 -2.45
N ALA A 183 4.93 11.10 -2.38
CA ALA A 183 4.83 9.64 -2.30
C ALA A 183 4.79 8.97 -3.68
N LEU A 184 4.34 9.65 -4.74
CA LEU A 184 4.17 9.03 -6.06
C LEU A 184 5.45 8.32 -6.52
N GLY A 185 6.56 9.05 -6.57
CA GLY A 185 7.83 8.54 -7.07
C GLY A 185 8.51 7.52 -6.17
N SER A 186 8.03 7.24 -4.96
CA SER A 186 8.68 6.32 -4.02
C SER A 186 7.79 5.11 -3.70
N LEU A 187 6.48 5.33 -3.53
CA LEU A 187 5.54 4.35 -2.97
C LEU A 187 4.40 3.93 -3.89
N LEU A 188 3.94 4.80 -4.81
CA LEU A 188 2.66 4.56 -5.52
C LEU A 188 2.80 3.95 -6.92
N LEU A 189 4.02 3.89 -7.46
CA LEU A 189 4.30 3.38 -8.80
C LEU A 189 4.78 1.93 -8.77
N TYR A 190 4.22 1.11 -9.66
CA TYR A 190 4.75 -0.21 -9.93
C TYR A 190 6.08 -0.13 -10.67
N ARG A 191 6.86 -1.21 -10.66
CA ARG A 191 8.17 -1.28 -11.36
C ARG A 191 8.03 -0.87 -12.83
N PHE A 192 6.95 -1.27 -13.48
CA PHE A 192 6.73 -1.02 -14.91
C PHE A 192 6.49 0.47 -15.26
N GLU A 193 6.02 1.29 -14.32
CA GLU A 193 5.72 2.71 -14.54
C GLU A 193 6.93 3.64 -14.29
N ARG A 194 8.04 3.11 -13.76
CA ARG A 194 9.19 3.93 -13.31
C ARG A 194 9.83 4.73 -14.44
N HIS A 195 9.92 4.15 -15.64
CA HIS A 195 10.45 4.85 -16.81
C HIS A 195 9.51 5.97 -17.26
N GLN A 196 8.21 5.69 -17.38
CA GLN A 196 7.21 6.69 -17.72
C GLN A 196 7.22 7.86 -16.73
N TYR A 197 7.37 7.60 -15.42
CA TYR A 197 7.51 8.65 -14.42
C TYR A 197 8.77 9.51 -14.63
N ALA A 198 9.91 8.88 -14.91
CA ALA A 198 11.16 9.61 -15.17
C ALA A 198 11.05 10.50 -16.42
N GLU A 199 10.35 10.04 -17.46
CA GLU A 199 10.06 10.83 -18.66
C GLU A 199 9.06 11.95 -18.37
N ALA A 200 7.96 11.66 -17.68
CA ALA A 200 6.94 12.63 -17.31
C ALA A 200 7.53 13.79 -16.50
N ARG A 201 8.43 13.51 -15.55
CA ARG A 201 9.12 14.54 -14.74
C ARG A 201 10.03 15.45 -15.56
N LYS A 202 10.58 14.97 -16.68
CA LYS A 202 11.40 15.78 -17.60
C LYS A 202 10.54 16.53 -18.61
N LYS A 203 9.47 15.89 -19.09
CA LYS A 203 8.60 16.39 -20.16
C LYS A 203 7.65 17.48 -19.67
N TYR A 204 7.09 17.31 -18.48
CA TYR A 204 6.07 18.21 -17.93
C TYR A 204 6.67 19.05 -16.81
N ASN A 205 6.62 20.38 -16.97
CA ASN A 205 7.00 21.34 -15.92
C ASN A 205 5.81 21.62 -15.00
N ARG A 206 5.22 20.56 -14.42
CA ARG A 206 4.04 20.60 -13.55
C ARG A 206 4.21 19.63 -12.38
N GLU A 207 3.40 19.82 -11.34
CA GLU A 207 3.37 18.89 -10.22
C GLU A 207 2.72 17.56 -10.60
N MET A 208 3.00 16.52 -9.81
CA MET A 208 2.51 15.17 -10.11
C MET A 208 0.98 15.09 -9.97
N VAL A 209 0.40 15.85 -9.04
CA VAL A 209 -1.06 15.99 -8.90
C VAL A 209 -1.75 16.55 -10.15
N ASP A 210 -1.03 17.28 -11.01
CA ASP A 210 -1.56 17.87 -12.25
C ASP A 210 -1.23 17.03 -13.50
N ILE A 211 -0.63 15.84 -13.32
CA ILE A 211 -0.24 14.93 -14.40
C ILE A 211 -0.96 13.59 -14.26
N TYR A 212 -1.07 13.07 -13.04
CA TYR A 212 -1.62 11.75 -12.75
C TYR A 212 -3.11 11.80 -12.44
N GLY A 213 -3.77 10.64 -12.48
CA GLY A 213 -5.22 10.49 -12.38
C GLY A 213 -5.70 9.82 -11.09
N ALA A 214 -6.98 9.44 -11.10
CA ALA A 214 -7.66 8.81 -9.97
C ALA A 214 -7.07 7.45 -9.58
N GLU A 215 -6.47 6.73 -10.53
CA GLU A 215 -5.85 5.41 -10.34
C GLU A 215 -4.74 5.48 -9.29
N HIS A 216 -3.77 6.37 -9.50
CA HIS A 216 -2.66 6.57 -8.59
C HIS A 216 -3.11 7.19 -7.26
N LEU A 217 -4.11 8.08 -7.28
CA LEU A 217 -4.68 8.62 -6.04
C LEU A 217 -5.31 7.51 -5.20
N LEU A 218 -6.00 6.57 -5.84
CA LEU A 218 -6.61 5.44 -5.12
C LEU A 218 -5.54 4.57 -4.44
N ARG A 219 -4.39 4.34 -5.10
CA ARG A 219 -3.23 3.66 -4.48
C ARG A 219 -2.73 4.38 -3.24
N LEU A 220 -2.75 5.72 -3.22
CA LEU A 220 -2.39 6.49 -2.03
C LEU A 220 -3.31 6.18 -0.84
N PHE A 221 -4.62 6.06 -1.06
CA PHE A 221 -5.56 5.71 0.02
C PHE A 221 -5.30 4.33 0.64
N VAL A 222 -4.73 3.39 -0.12
CA VAL A 222 -4.29 2.08 0.42
C VAL A 222 -3.10 2.24 1.37
N GLN A 223 -2.18 3.16 1.06
CA GLN A 223 -0.96 3.37 1.83
C GLN A 223 -1.15 4.32 3.02
N MET A 224 -2.13 5.22 2.97
CA MET A 224 -2.34 6.24 4.02
C MET A 224 -2.48 5.71 5.46
N PRO A 225 -3.15 4.58 5.74
CA PRO A 225 -3.20 4.00 7.09
C PRO A 225 -1.84 3.79 7.74
N SER A 226 -0.89 3.19 7.02
CA SER A 226 0.45 2.91 7.54
C SER A 226 1.26 4.19 7.77
N LEU A 227 1.00 5.21 6.95
CA LEU A 227 1.70 6.49 6.98
C LEU A 227 1.19 7.37 8.12
N LEU A 228 -0.12 7.38 8.36
CA LEU A 228 -0.74 8.13 9.47
C LEU A 228 -0.41 7.51 10.84
N ALA A 229 -0.17 6.20 10.89
CA ALA A 229 0.26 5.52 12.12
C ALA A 229 1.60 6.03 12.68
N HIS A 230 2.41 6.70 11.86
CA HIS A 230 3.69 7.29 12.26
C HIS A 230 3.62 8.79 12.57
N THR A 231 2.42 9.38 12.58
CA THR A 231 2.21 10.82 12.83
C THR A 231 1.74 11.07 14.27
N ASP A 232 2.31 12.09 14.91
CA ASP A 232 1.91 12.54 16.25
C ASP A 232 0.68 13.45 16.14
N MET A 233 -0.48 12.84 15.90
CA MET A 233 -1.77 13.52 15.79
C MET A 233 -2.70 13.11 16.94
N GLY A 234 -3.44 14.07 17.49
CA GLY A 234 -4.47 13.78 18.50
C GLY A 234 -5.61 12.91 17.93
N VAL A 235 -6.21 12.06 18.78
CA VAL A 235 -7.26 11.10 18.39
C VAL A 235 -8.43 11.76 17.64
N GLU A 236 -8.83 12.97 18.05
CA GLU A 236 -9.91 13.72 17.39
C GLU A 236 -9.53 14.20 15.98
N ALA A 237 -8.27 14.61 15.79
CA ALA A 237 -7.75 15.02 14.48
C ALA A 237 -7.64 13.82 13.54
N ILE A 238 -7.15 12.67 14.04
CA ILE A 238 -7.11 11.40 13.31
C ILE A 238 -8.51 10.98 12.85
N LYS A 239 -9.49 11.05 13.76
CA LYS A 239 -10.88 10.70 13.44
C LYS A 239 -11.44 11.63 12.35
N THR A 240 -11.26 12.93 12.51
CA THR A 240 -11.71 13.94 11.55
C THR A 240 -11.09 13.71 10.17
N LEU A 241 -9.77 13.47 10.12
CA LEU A 241 -9.05 13.14 8.90
C LEU A 241 -9.63 11.87 8.26
N THR A 242 -9.76 10.78 9.03
CA THR A 242 -10.31 9.50 8.55
C THR A 242 -11.72 9.64 7.98
N ASP A 243 -12.56 10.48 8.60
CA ASP A 243 -13.91 10.78 8.10
C ASP A 243 -13.87 11.51 6.74
N TYR A 244 -12.97 12.48 6.56
CA TYR A 244 -12.77 13.13 5.26
C TYR A 244 -12.21 12.18 4.20
N LEU A 245 -11.22 11.35 4.55
CA LEU A 245 -10.65 10.35 3.63
C LEU A 245 -11.72 9.34 3.17
N SER A 246 -12.55 8.88 4.11
CA SER A 246 -13.68 7.99 3.81
C SER A 246 -14.73 8.67 2.94
N ASP A 247 -15.02 9.96 3.14
CA ASP A 247 -15.97 10.69 2.30
C ASP A 247 -15.44 10.93 0.88
N ILE A 248 -14.13 11.17 0.72
CA ILE A 248 -13.48 11.24 -0.60
C ILE A 248 -13.61 9.90 -1.32
N LEU A 249 -13.35 8.77 -0.65
CA LEU A 249 -13.52 7.44 -1.25
C LEU A 249 -14.96 7.17 -1.67
N ARG A 250 -15.95 7.57 -0.86
CA ARG A 250 -17.37 7.48 -1.24
C ARG A 250 -17.71 8.37 -2.44
N TYR A 251 -17.10 9.55 -2.54
CA TYR A 251 -17.25 10.41 -3.69
C TYR A 251 -16.63 9.78 -4.94
N MET A 252 -15.40 9.27 -4.85
CA MET A 252 -14.72 8.54 -5.94
C MET A 252 -15.55 7.35 -6.42
N GLN A 253 -16.14 6.58 -5.50
CA GLN A 253 -17.05 5.48 -5.87
C GLN A 253 -18.28 5.97 -6.63
N ARG A 254 -18.86 7.12 -6.24
CA ARG A 254 -20.03 7.71 -6.93
C ARG A 254 -19.70 8.14 -8.36
N VAL A 255 -18.53 8.72 -8.58
CA VAL A 255 -18.09 9.21 -9.89
C VAL A 255 -17.15 8.23 -10.60
N GLN A 256 -17.05 6.99 -10.15
CA GLN A 256 -16.07 5.99 -10.58
C GLN A 256 -15.97 5.89 -12.11
N LYS A 257 -17.11 5.81 -12.80
CA LYS A 257 -17.18 5.70 -14.26
C LYS A 257 -16.63 6.91 -15.03
N GLN A 258 -16.50 8.06 -14.38
CA GLN A 258 -16.04 9.31 -14.99
C GLN A 258 -14.55 9.56 -14.72
N ILE A 259 -14.02 9.01 -13.63
CA ILE A 259 -12.67 9.34 -13.14
C ILE A 259 -11.65 8.26 -13.49
N PHE A 260 -12.07 7.00 -13.60
CA PHE A 260 -11.21 5.88 -13.98
C PHE A 260 -11.29 5.60 -15.48
N THR A 261 -10.14 5.38 -16.10
CA THR A 261 -10.07 4.92 -17.48
C THR A 261 -10.21 3.41 -17.57
N THR A 262 -10.84 2.93 -18.63
CA THR A 262 -10.83 1.51 -19.03
C THR A 262 -9.71 1.21 -20.02
N GLU A 263 -9.14 2.24 -20.65
CA GLU A 263 -8.16 2.11 -21.72
C GLU A 263 -6.75 2.38 -21.17
N TYR A 264 -5.94 1.32 -21.15
CA TYR A 264 -4.50 1.36 -20.90
C TYR A 264 -3.81 1.07 -22.24
N GLU A 265 -2.73 1.79 -22.53
CA GLU A 265 -2.00 1.64 -23.78
C GLU A 265 -0.86 0.64 -23.63
N ASN A 266 -0.67 -0.18 -24.66
CA ASN A 266 0.53 -0.99 -24.78
C ASN A 266 1.70 -0.06 -25.16
N PRO A 267 2.74 0.05 -24.31
CA PRO A 267 3.85 0.93 -24.62
C PRO A 267 4.68 0.39 -25.79
N ALA A 268 5.48 1.26 -26.40
CA ALA A 268 6.35 0.88 -27.51
C ALA A 268 7.32 -0.26 -27.10
N PRO A 269 7.73 -1.14 -28.04
CA PRO A 269 8.66 -2.25 -27.74
C PRO A 269 9.97 -1.80 -27.07
N ASP A 270 10.45 -0.61 -27.40
CA ASP A 270 11.63 0.00 -26.80
C ASP A 270 11.45 0.27 -25.30
N TYR A 271 10.25 0.69 -24.89
CA TYR A 271 9.92 0.93 -23.48
C TYR A 271 9.92 -0.38 -22.67
N VAL A 272 9.34 -1.44 -23.22
CA VAL A 272 9.33 -2.77 -22.59
C VAL A 272 10.75 -3.29 -22.40
N SER A 273 11.59 -3.10 -23.42
CA SER A 273 13.01 -3.51 -23.40
C SER A 273 13.81 -2.75 -22.33
N LEU A 274 13.59 -1.43 -22.22
CA LEU A 274 14.23 -0.60 -21.19
C LEU A 274 13.82 -1.03 -19.78
N THR A 275 12.56 -1.39 -19.59
CA THR A 275 12.01 -1.72 -18.27
C THR A 275 12.39 -3.12 -17.80
N ASN A 276 12.59 -4.08 -18.72
CA ASN A 276 13.07 -5.43 -18.40
C ASN A 276 14.58 -5.49 -18.15
N ALA A 277 15.35 -4.46 -18.55
CA ALA A 277 16.80 -4.40 -18.37
C ALA A 277 17.24 -3.91 -16.96
N ILE A 278 16.30 -3.41 -16.16
CA ILE A 278 16.44 -2.99 -14.75
C ILE A 278 15.65 -3.98 -13.90
#